data_AF-A0A5E4K0T2-F1
#
_entry.id   AF-A0A5E4K0T2-F1
#
_cell.length_a   1.000
_cell.length_b   1.000
_cell.length_c   1.000
_cell.angle_alpha   90.00
_cell.angle_beta   90.00
_cell.angle_gamma   90.00
#
_symmetry.space_group_name_H-M   'P 1'
#
loop_
_entity.id
_entity.type
_entity.pdbx_description
1 polymer ?
#
loop_
_entity_poly.entity_id
_entity_poly.type
_entity_poly.pdbx_seq_one_letter_code
_entity_poly.pdbx_strand_id
1 'polypeptide(L)'
;MNITPIKFNFKNETYTHVGFSAQNIQKVIPEATPLQADGYLGLDTNAITATIVNAMKQQQEIIIQQNDTINYLKDENNLIKSELCSKNNTYSWCK
;
A
#
# COMPACT_ATOMS: atom_id res chain seq x y z
N MET A 1 -0.75 3.69 7.22
CA MET A 1 -0.58 2.52 8.10
C MET A 1 0.89 2.47 8.54
N ASN A 2 1.21 2.84 9.78
CA ASN A 2 2.61 2.82 10.26
C ASN A 2 2.84 1.57 11.13
N ILE A 3 3.08 0.44 10.47
CA ILE A 3 3.41 -0.84 11.09
C ILE A 3 4.86 -1.14 10.76
N THR A 4 5.68 -1.41 11.77
CA THR A 4 7.10 -1.68 11.58
C THR A 4 7.41 -3.14 11.94
N PRO A 5 7.86 -3.97 10.99
CA PRO A 5 8.33 -5.30 11.32
C PRO A 5 9.60 -5.21 12.17
N ILE A 6 9.74 -6.14 13.10
CA ILE A 6 10.87 -6.23 14.02
C ILE A 6 11.54 -7.59 13.91
N LYS A 7 12.84 -7.63 14.21
CA LYS A 7 13.60 -8.87 14.44
C LYS A 7 13.68 -9.12 15.94
N PHE A 8 13.44 -10.35 16.37
CA PHE A 8 13.51 -10.70 17.78
C PHE A 8 13.87 -12.17 17.98
N ASN A 9 14.38 -12.49 19.17
CA ASN A 9 14.62 -13.86 19.61
C ASN A 9 13.80 -14.09 20.89
N PHE A 10 13.20 -15.27 21.03
CA PHE A 10 12.63 -15.66 22.32
C PHE A 10 13.75 -15.91 23.33
N LYS A 11 13.49 -15.64 24.62
CA LYS A 11 14.53 -15.67 25.68
C LYS A 11 15.32 -16.97 25.76
N ASN A 12 14.71 -18.09 25.36
CA ASN A 12 15.29 -19.43 25.46
C ASN A 12 15.57 -20.06 24.07
N GLU A 13 15.71 -19.23 23.03
CA GLU A 13 15.88 -19.67 21.65
C GLU A 13 17.00 -18.87 20.95
N THR A 14 17.80 -19.52 20.13
CA THR A 14 18.88 -18.89 19.36
C THR A 14 18.46 -18.42 17.97
N TYR A 15 17.33 -18.93 17.47
CA TYR A 15 16.78 -18.57 16.17
C TYR A 15 16.17 -17.15 16.20
N THR A 16 16.44 -16.40 15.14
CA THR A 16 15.91 -15.05 14.96
C THR A 16 14.63 -15.08 14.14
N HIS A 17 13.56 -14.61 14.78
CA HIS A 17 12.26 -14.43 14.17
C HIS A 17 12.13 -13.03 13.55
N VAL A 18 11.25 -12.93 12.55
CA VAL A 18 10.78 -11.67 12.00
C VAL A 18 9.28 -11.63 12.17
N GLY A 19 8.77 -10.55 12.72
CA GLY A 19 7.34 -10.40 12.95
C GLY A 19 6.99 -9.01 13.43
N PHE A 20 5.98 -8.91 14.28
CA PHE A 20 5.48 -7.64 14.78
C PHE A 20 5.42 -7.66 16.31
N SER A 21 5.42 -6.48 16.92
CA SER A 21 5.01 -6.33 18.32
C SER A 21 3.49 -6.14 18.37
N ALA A 22 2.83 -6.88 19.27
CA ALA A 22 1.40 -6.74 19.51
C ALA A 22 1.01 -5.29 19.86
N GLN A 23 1.83 -4.58 20.63
CA GLN A 23 1.59 -3.18 21.00
C GLN A 23 1.70 -2.22 19.81
N ASN A 24 2.50 -2.55 18.79
CA ASN A 24 2.55 -1.76 17.56
C ASN A 24 1.33 -2.05 16.68
N ILE A 25 0.95 -3.32 16.54
CA ILE A 25 -0.24 -3.72 15.77
C ILE A 25 -1.52 -3.14 16.41
N GLN A 26 -1.63 -3.15 17.74
CA GLN A 26 -2.84 -2.68 18.44
C GLN A 26 -3.21 -1.23 18.11
N LYS A 27 -2.22 -0.39 17.84
CA LYS A 27 -2.42 1.03 17.48
C LYS A 27 -3.09 1.20 16.10
N VAL A 28 -3.09 0.15 15.28
CA VAL A 28 -3.44 0.22 13.86
C VAL A 28 -4.52 -0.79 13.48
N ILE A 29 -4.48 -2.01 14.05
CA ILE A 29 -5.42 -3.12 13.87
C ILE A 29 -5.72 -3.71 15.26
N PRO A 30 -6.48 -3.00 16.13
CA PRO A 30 -6.70 -3.42 17.52
C PRO A 30 -7.33 -4.81 17.65
N GLU A 31 -8.22 -5.18 16.72
CA GLU A 31 -8.86 -6.49 16.64
C GLU A 31 -7.87 -7.65 16.39
N ALA A 32 -6.67 -7.36 15.89
CA ALA A 32 -5.63 -8.36 15.67
C ALA A 32 -4.76 -8.62 16.92
N THR A 33 -5.11 -8.05 18.07
CA THR A 33 -4.32 -8.14 19.31
C THR A 33 -5.14 -8.61 20.50
N PRO A 34 -5.56 -9.90 20.52
CA PRO A 34 -6.35 -10.42 21.62
C PRO A 34 -5.54 -10.46 22.92
N LEU A 35 -6.20 -10.20 24.05
CA LEU A 35 -5.64 -10.46 25.38
C LEU A 35 -5.63 -11.98 25.61
N GLN A 36 -4.46 -12.53 25.87
CA GLN A 36 -4.27 -13.96 26.13
C GLN A 36 -4.55 -14.29 27.60
N ALA A 37 -4.74 -15.57 27.91
CA ALA A 37 -5.08 -16.05 29.25
C ALA A 37 -4.00 -15.74 30.31
N ASP A 38 -2.77 -15.51 29.88
CA ASP A 38 -1.63 -15.12 30.72
C ASP A 38 -1.51 -13.60 30.95
N GLY A 39 -2.45 -12.82 30.41
CA GLY A 39 -2.52 -11.36 30.56
C GLY A 39 -1.66 -10.58 29.56
N TYR A 40 -1.00 -11.23 28.60
CA TYR A 40 -0.23 -10.56 27.55
C TYR A 40 -1.06 -10.38 26.26
N LEU A 41 -0.70 -9.38 25.44
CA LEU A 41 -1.28 -9.22 24.12
C LEU A 41 -0.66 -10.23 23.15
N GLY A 42 -1.52 -10.99 22.48
CA GLY A 42 -1.14 -11.86 21.37
C GLY A 42 -1.21 -11.16 20.01
N LEU A 43 -0.91 -11.92 18.96
CA LEU A 43 -1.15 -11.53 17.58
C LEU A 43 -2.09 -12.54 16.93
N ASP A 44 -3.19 -12.05 16.35
CA ASP A 44 -4.03 -12.81 15.44
C ASP A 44 -3.56 -12.56 14.01
N THR A 45 -2.80 -13.52 13.47
CA THR A 45 -2.27 -13.45 12.11
C THR A 45 -3.34 -13.57 11.04
N ASN A 46 -4.51 -14.17 11.33
CA ASN A 46 -5.62 -14.23 10.39
C ASN A 46 -6.26 -12.85 10.25
N ALA A 47 -6.48 -12.13 11.35
CA ALA A 47 -6.98 -10.76 11.33
C ALA A 47 -6.02 -9.81 10.57
N ILE A 48 -4.70 -9.95 10.79
CA ILE A 48 -3.68 -9.19 10.05
C ILE A 48 -3.76 -9.52 8.55
N THR A 49 -3.82 -10.82 8.19
CA THR A 49 -3.87 -11.26 6.79
C THR A 49 -5.13 -10.74 6.08
N ALA A 50 -6.30 -10.84 6.72
CA ALA A 50 -7.54 -10.30 6.18
C ALA A 50 -7.46 -8.78 5.95
N THR A 51 -6.84 -8.05 6.88
CA THR A 51 -6.61 -6.61 6.75
C THR A 51 -5.70 -6.31 5.55
N ILE A 52 -4.60 -7.06 5.38
CA ILE A 52 -3.69 -6.91 4.24
C ILE A 52 -4.42 -7.16 2.92
N VAL A 53 -5.25 -8.21 2.83
CA VAL A 53 -6.04 -8.51 1.62
C VAL A 53 -6.95 -7.34 1.26
N ASN A 54 -7.65 -6.76 2.24
CA ASN A 54 -8.50 -5.59 1.99
C ASN A 54 -7.69 -4.35 1.59
N ALA A 55 -6.56 -4.11 2.25
CA ALA A 55 -5.66 -3.00 1.90
C ALA A 55 -5.10 -3.15 0.47
N MET A 56 -4.75 -4.36 0.04
CA MET A 56 -4.29 -4.64 -1.32
C MET A 56 -5.39 -4.41 -2.36
N LYS A 57 -6.64 -4.80 -2.07
CA LYS A 57 -7.79 -4.53 -2.95
C LYS A 57 -8.01 -3.01 -3.13
N GLN A 58 -8.03 -2.27 -2.02
CA GLN A 58 -8.16 -0.80 -2.06
C GLN A 58 -6.99 -0.15 -2.82
N GLN A 59 -5.76 -0.63 -2.62
CA GLN A 59 -4.61 -0.16 -3.37
C GLN A 59 -4.76 -0.45 -4.88
N GLN A 60 -5.30 -1.62 -5.25
CA GLN A 60 -5.54 -1.97 -6.65
C GLN A 60 -6.58 -1.05 -7.31
N GLU A 61 -7.63 -0.67 -6.59
CA GLU A 61 -8.62 0.30 -7.07
C GLU A 61 -7.98 1.67 -7.31
N ILE A 62 -7.14 2.15 -6.39
CA ILE A 62 -6.38 3.40 -6.56
C ILE A 62 -5.47 3.34 -7.79
N ILE A 63 -4.76 2.21 -7.99
CA ILE A 63 -3.90 2.02 -9.17
C ILE A 63 -4.70 2.10 -10.47
N ILE A 64 -5.89 1.48 -10.50
CA ILE A 64 -6.77 1.52 -11.68
C ILE A 64 -7.20 2.98 -11.96
N GLN A 65 -7.70 3.68 -10.95
CA GLN A 65 -8.12 5.08 -11.08
C GLN A 65 -6.97 6.01 -11.53
N GLN A 66 -5.76 5.80 -11.00
CA GLN A 66 -4.58 6.55 -11.40
C GLN A 66 -4.21 6.28 -12.86
N ASN A 67 -4.27 5.02 -13.31
CA ASN A 67 -4.00 4.67 -14.71
C ASN A 67 -5.04 5.27 -15.66
N ASP A 68 -6.32 5.24 -15.30
CA ASP A 68 -7.40 5.85 -16.08
C ASP A 68 -7.17 7.36 -16.22
N THR A 69 -6.82 8.03 -15.11
CA THR A 69 -6.49 9.46 -15.12
C THR A 69 -5.27 9.76 -15.98
N ILE A 70 -4.22 8.93 -15.91
CA ILE A 70 -3.01 9.09 -16.74
C ILE A 70 -3.35 8.95 -18.22
N ASN A 71 -4.19 7.98 -18.59
CA ASN A 71 -4.59 7.76 -19.97
C ASN A 71 -5.43 8.95 -20.48
N TYR A 72 -6.40 9.41 -19.70
CA TYR A 72 -7.19 10.60 -20.02
C TYR A 72 -6.30 11.83 -20.26
N LEU A 73 -5.37 12.12 -19.34
CA LEU A 73 -4.47 13.26 -19.47
C LEU A 73 -3.50 13.12 -20.65
N LYS A 74 -3.09 11.90 -21.01
CA LYS A 74 -2.28 11.66 -22.21
C LYS A 74 -3.07 11.96 -23.47
N ASP A 75 -4.33 11.54 -23.53
CA ASP A 75 -5.21 11.77 -24.67
C ASP A 75 -5.48 13.26 -24.87
N GLU A 76 -5.83 13.98 -23.80
CA GLU A 76 -5.98 15.45 -23.84
C GLU A 76 -4.68 16.15 -24.29
N ASN A 77 -3.53 15.74 -23.77
CA ASN A 77 -2.25 16.28 -24.20
C ASN A 77 -1.99 16.04 -25.69
N ASN A 78 -2.36 14.88 -26.23
CA ASN A 78 -2.19 14.57 -27.64
C ASN A 78 -3.12 15.40 -28.53
N LEU A 79 -4.37 15.60 -28.09
CA LEU A 79 -5.33 16.47 -28.78
C LEU A 79 -4.84 17.91 -28.83
N ILE A 80 -4.40 18.45 -27.69
CA ILE A 80 -3.85 19.81 -27.61
C ILE A 80 -2.60 19.93 -28.49
N LYS A 81 -1.69 18.95 -28.45
CA LYS A 81 -0.51 18.94 -29.33
C LYS A 81 -0.90 18.98 -30.81
N SER A 82 -1.88 18.17 -31.22
CA SER A 82 -2.38 18.17 -32.59
C SER A 82 -2.98 19.51 -32.99
N GLU A 83 -3.80 20.11 -32.12
CA GLU A 83 -4.37 21.44 -32.36
C GLU A 83 -3.27 22.50 -32.51
N LEU A 84 -2.25 22.48 -31.63
CA LEU A 84 -1.12 23.40 -31.72
C LEU A 84 -0.34 23.21 -33.03
N CYS A 85 -0.11 21.97 -33.47
CA CYS A 85 0.55 21.68 -34.73
C CYS A 85 -0.23 22.17 -35.95
N SER A 86 -1.56 22.15 -35.89
CA SER A 86 -2.42 22.71 -36.96
C SER A 86 -2.29 24.23 -37.09
N LYS A 87 -2.00 24.93 -35.99
CA LYS A 87 -1.84 26.39 -35.95
C LYS A 87 -0.39 26.82 -36.23
N ASN A 88 0.58 26.05 -35.75
CA ASN A 88 2.01 26.30 -35.97
C ASN A 88 2.78 24.97 -36.00
N ASN A 89 3.34 24.62 -37.15
CA ASN A 89 4.04 23.35 -37.36
C ASN A 89 5.54 23.37 -36.98
N THR A 90 6.06 24.46 -36.41
CA THR A 90 7.49 24.55 -36.07
C THR A 90 7.85 23.88 -34.75
N TYR A 91 6.87 23.47 -33.93
CA TYR A 91 7.17 22.78 -32.67
C TYR A 91 7.86 21.42 -32.92
N SER A 92 8.78 21.05 -32.03
CA SER A 92 9.59 19.84 -32.18
C SER A 92 8.78 18.54 -32.22
N TRP A 93 7.59 18.51 -31.64
CA TRP A 93 6.68 17.37 -31.60
C TRP A 93 5.64 17.33 -32.74
N CYS A 94 5.68 18.30 -33.67
CA CYS A 94 4.77 18.33 -34.83
C CYS A 94 5.31 17.58 -36.06
N LYS A 95 6.52 17.03 -35.96
CA LYS A 95 7.20 16.29 -37.02
C LYS A 95 6.83 14.82 -37.00
#